data_AF-A0A2S5RHL8-F1
#
_entry.id   AF-A0A2S5RHL8-F1
#
_cell.length_a   1.000
_cell.length_b   1.000
_cell.length_c   1.000
_cell.angle_alpha   90.00
_cell.angle_beta   90.00
_cell.angle_gamma   90.00
#
_symmetry.space_group_name_H-M   'P 1'
#
loop_
_entity.id
_entity.type
_entity.pdbx_description
1 polymer ?
#
loop_
_entity_poly.entity_id
_entity_poly.type
_entity_poly.pdbx_seq_one_letter_code
_entity_poly.pdbx_strand_id
1 'polypeptide(L)'
;MNYLNLFLLILNFTGFIVLSFIYVYFTKQYYTYEVPRINSYNDVISNKQIEYFIEKLKEIYNLQGYNVVYESTSKYVRLFKNVKKNNKIVISKRIFESVGYEIDYLMSRIWLSDKKINRKKGITAYKISLKLIPICILIFMFIIFIFQFVVFIIMQGSDVETGRLKSSFLYFFWQYPVLSICFLFFIFLLLMNYFWSMTLKLKVERNYTFECAKIINEYFNEFKNDFQAARTYSIAFKLSFMPIYKPHNFWESSKWVGPFVYF
;
A
#
# COMPACT_ATOMS: atom_id res chain seq x y z
N MET A 1 -20.69 -35.91 5.57
CA MET A 1 -19.38 -35.22 5.65
C MET A 1 -18.89 -34.74 4.29
N ASN A 2 -18.93 -35.57 3.24
CA ASN A 2 -18.41 -35.21 1.91
C ASN A 2 -19.06 -33.93 1.35
N TYR A 3 -20.39 -33.80 1.48
CA TYR A 3 -21.13 -32.60 1.04
C TYR A 3 -20.73 -31.32 1.79
N LEU A 4 -20.45 -31.41 3.10
CA LEU A 4 -20.02 -30.26 3.90
C LEU A 4 -18.62 -29.79 3.48
N ASN A 5 -17.67 -30.73 3.34
CA ASN A 5 -16.31 -30.40 2.92
C ASN A 5 -16.26 -29.86 1.48
N LEU A 6 -17.09 -30.41 0.58
CA LEU A 6 -17.26 -29.89 -0.77
C LEU A 6 -17.82 -28.47 -0.76
N PHE A 7 -18.89 -28.24 0.01
CA PHE A 7 -19.49 -26.91 0.15
C PHE A 7 -18.48 -25.88 0.68
N LEU A 8 -17.71 -26.23 1.71
CA LEU A 8 -16.69 -25.35 2.28
C LEU A 8 -15.51 -25.10 1.32
N LEU A 9 -15.14 -26.09 0.51
CA LEU A 9 -14.13 -25.92 -0.53
C LEU A 9 -14.61 -24.93 -1.62
N ILE A 10 -15.87 -25.06 -2.07
CA ILE A 10 -16.50 -24.13 -3.01
C ILE A 10 -16.54 -22.72 -2.40
N LEU A 11 -16.89 -22.61 -1.12
CA LEU A 11 -16.90 -21.33 -0.41
C LEU A 11 -15.51 -20.68 -0.37
N ASN A 12 -14.46 -21.45 -0.10
CA ASN A 12 -13.08 -20.95 -0.10
C ASN A 12 -12.62 -20.51 -1.49
N PHE A 13 -12.98 -21.27 -2.53
CA PHE A 13 -12.73 -20.89 -3.92
C PHE A 13 -13.44 -19.58 -4.27
N THR A 14 -14.69 -19.44 -3.84
CA THR A 14 -15.48 -18.22 -4.00
C THR A 14 -14.81 -17.03 -3.31
N GLY A 15 -14.18 -17.23 -2.16
CA GLY A 15 -13.36 -16.21 -1.49
C GLY A 15 -12.24 -15.64 -2.37
N PHE A 16 -11.51 -16.49 -3.11
CA PHE A 16 -10.49 -16.02 -4.07
C PHE A 16 -11.10 -15.27 -5.26
N ILE A 17 -12.25 -15.73 -5.77
CA ILE A 17 -12.97 -15.03 -6.84
C ILE A 17 -13.36 -13.62 -6.38
N VAL A 18 -13.91 -13.48 -5.16
CA VAL A 18 -14.29 -12.19 -4.60
C VAL A 18 -13.07 -11.27 -4.44
N LEU A 19 -11.95 -11.76 -3.92
CA LEU A 19 -10.71 -10.98 -3.81
C LEU A 19 -10.20 -10.51 -5.19
N SER A 20 -10.31 -11.37 -6.20
CA SER A 20 -9.94 -11.03 -7.59
C SER A 20 -10.89 -9.98 -8.17
N PHE A 21 -12.19 -10.09 -7.91
CA PHE A 21 -13.18 -9.10 -8.36
C PHE A 21 -12.95 -7.74 -7.70
N ILE A 22 -12.60 -7.71 -6.42
CA ILE A 22 -12.20 -6.47 -5.71
C ILE A 22 -11.02 -5.81 -6.43
N TYR A 23 -10.01 -6.58 -6.82
CA TYR A 23 -8.84 -6.07 -7.55
C TYR A 23 -9.22 -5.45 -8.91
N VAL A 24 -10.10 -6.11 -9.67
CA VAL A 24 -10.62 -5.60 -10.95
C VAL A 24 -11.44 -4.33 -10.74
N TYR A 25 -12.31 -4.30 -9.73
CA TYR A 25 -13.12 -3.13 -9.39
C TYR A 25 -12.26 -1.91 -9.07
N PHE A 26 -11.26 -2.04 -8.19
CA PHE A 26 -10.35 -0.94 -7.86
C PHE A 26 -9.51 -0.50 -9.07
N THR A 27 -9.10 -1.43 -9.93
CA THR A 27 -8.43 -1.13 -11.19
C THR A 27 -9.30 -0.24 -12.08
N LYS A 28 -10.55 -0.63 -12.32
CA LYS A 28 -11.49 0.17 -13.12
C LYS A 28 -11.68 1.57 -12.51
N GLN A 29 -11.98 1.64 -11.21
CA GLN A 29 -12.20 2.91 -10.51
C GLN A 29 -11.00 3.86 -10.62
N TYR A 30 -9.78 3.35 -10.48
CA TYR A 30 -8.58 4.16 -10.62
C TYR A 30 -8.44 4.77 -12.03
N TYR A 31 -8.67 3.98 -13.07
CA TYR A 31 -8.54 4.47 -14.45
C TYR A 31 -9.63 5.46 -14.83
N THR A 32 -10.82 5.38 -14.25
CA THR A 32 -11.90 6.36 -14.48
C THR A 32 -11.81 7.60 -13.59
N TYR A 33 -11.10 7.53 -12.46
CA TYR A 33 -11.04 8.62 -11.49
C TYR A 33 -10.24 9.83 -12.00
N GLU A 34 -10.78 11.05 -11.93
CA GLU A 34 -10.05 12.25 -12.33
C GLU A 34 -9.46 12.97 -11.12
N VAL A 35 -8.21 13.41 -11.24
CA VAL A 35 -7.56 14.22 -10.21
C VAL A 35 -7.98 15.67 -10.44
N PRO A 36 -8.63 16.32 -9.46
CA PRO A 36 -9.03 17.71 -9.62
C PRO A 36 -7.80 18.61 -9.77
N ARG A 37 -7.86 19.59 -10.68
CA ARG A 37 -6.80 20.60 -10.81
C ARG A 37 -6.94 21.61 -9.68
N ILE A 38 -5.83 21.93 -9.01
CA ILE A 38 -5.77 23.04 -8.05
C ILE A 38 -5.51 24.32 -8.84
N ASN A 39 -6.37 25.32 -8.68
CA ASN A 39 -6.13 26.67 -9.22
C ASN A 39 -5.02 27.33 -8.41
N SER A 40 -3.78 27.14 -8.86
CA SER A 40 -2.61 27.80 -8.31
C SER A 40 -2.36 29.13 -9.03
N TYR A 41 -1.74 30.08 -8.33
CA TYR A 41 -1.17 31.28 -8.95
C TYR A 41 0.05 30.94 -9.81
N ASN A 42 0.76 29.84 -9.51
CA ASN A 42 1.92 29.35 -10.24
C ASN A 42 1.53 28.10 -11.04
N ASP A 43 1.56 28.19 -12.36
CA ASP A 43 1.29 27.02 -13.22
C ASP A 43 2.43 25.98 -13.18
N VAL A 44 3.67 26.42 -12.90
CA VAL A 44 4.88 25.58 -12.91
C VAL A 44 5.85 26.02 -11.82
N ILE A 45 6.53 25.08 -11.16
CA ILE A 45 7.66 25.33 -10.26
C ILE A 45 8.99 25.19 -11.02
N SER A 46 9.87 26.18 -10.88
CA SER A 46 11.17 26.15 -11.58
C SER A 46 12.13 25.12 -10.97
N ASN A 47 13.03 24.55 -11.79
CA ASN A 47 14.04 23.60 -11.28
C ASN A 47 14.90 24.21 -10.16
N LYS A 48 15.22 25.51 -10.23
CA LYS A 48 15.96 26.24 -9.18
C LYS A 48 15.20 26.28 -7.85
N GLN A 49 13.88 26.52 -7.90
CA GLN A 49 13.05 26.47 -6.70
C GLN A 49 12.97 25.06 -6.13
N ILE A 50 12.89 24.03 -6.98
CA ILE A 50 12.92 22.63 -6.53
C ILE A 50 14.25 22.30 -5.84
N GLU A 51 15.39 22.71 -6.40
CA GLU A 51 16.71 22.51 -5.80
C GLU A 51 16.82 23.22 -4.45
N TYR A 52 16.42 24.49 -4.38
CA TYR A 52 16.36 25.24 -3.12
C TYR A 52 15.46 24.56 -2.09
N PHE A 53 14.29 24.07 -2.52
CA PHE A 53 13.33 23.35 -1.68
C PHE A 53 13.96 22.08 -1.09
N ILE A 54 14.62 21.27 -1.93
CA ILE A 54 15.29 20.04 -1.51
C ILE A 54 16.42 20.33 -0.51
N GLU A 55 17.28 21.31 -0.79
CA GLU A 55 18.40 21.64 0.09
C GLU A 55 17.94 22.16 1.45
N LYS A 56 16.90 23.01 1.48
CA LYS A 56 16.32 23.48 2.75
C LYS A 56 15.69 22.36 3.55
N LEU A 57 14.97 21.43 2.90
CA LEU A 57 14.43 20.28 3.62
C LEU A 57 15.53 19.33 4.13
N LYS A 58 16.65 19.19 3.40
CA LYS A 58 17.81 18.43 3.89
C LYS A 58 18.39 19.07 5.15
N GLU A 59 18.49 20.40 5.20
CA GLU A 59 18.94 21.13 6.37
C GLU A 59 18.00 20.88 7.57
N ILE A 60 16.70 21.11 7.39
CA ILE A 60 15.68 20.98 8.46
C ILE A 60 15.61 19.56 9.02
N TYR A 61 15.70 18.54 8.16
CA TYR A 61 15.64 17.13 8.60
C TYR A 61 17.00 16.51 8.90
N ASN A 62 18.08 17.31 8.95
CA ASN A 62 19.44 16.83 9.20
C ASN A 62 19.87 15.68 8.26
N LEU A 63 19.56 15.84 6.97
CA LEU A 63 19.88 14.90 5.88
C LEU A 63 21.07 15.37 5.04
N GLN A 64 21.95 16.22 5.58
CA GLN A 64 23.09 16.78 4.84
C GLN A 64 24.06 15.71 4.31
N GLY A 65 24.22 14.60 5.05
CA GLY A 65 25.01 13.44 4.62
C GLY A 65 24.34 12.56 3.55
N TYR A 66 23.16 12.94 3.06
CA TYR A 66 22.42 12.21 2.04
C TYR A 66 22.37 12.98 0.72
N ASN A 67 22.58 12.28 -0.39
CA ASN A 67 22.38 12.82 -1.73
C ASN A 67 20.92 12.62 -2.15
N VAL A 68 20.15 13.71 -2.25
CA VAL A 68 18.77 13.68 -2.74
C VAL A 68 18.78 13.89 -4.24
N VAL A 69 18.33 12.89 -4.97
CA VAL A 69 18.32 12.88 -6.43
C VAL A 69 16.89 12.92 -6.93
N TYR A 70 16.54 14.03 -7.59
CA TYR A 70 15.26 14.24 -8.25
C TYR A 70 15.41 14.09 -9.77
N GLU A 71 15.16 12.89 -10.28
CA GLU A 71 15.45 12.54 -11.68
C GLU A 71 14.28 11.83 -12.34
N SER A 72 14.14 12.03 -13.65
CA SER A 72 13.32 11.20 -14.52
C SER A 72 13.89 9.78 -14.50
N THR A 73 13.17 8.86 -13.87
CA THR A 73 13.56 7.46 -13.78
C THR A 73 12.54 6.61 -14.52
N SER A 74 13.00 5.66 -15.34
CA SER A 74 12.12 4.71 -16.03
C SER A 74 11.33 3.80 -15.08
N LYS A 75 11.67 3.80 -13.78
CA LYS A 75 11.03 2.99 -12.76
C LYS A 75 10.63 3.85 -11.58
N TYR A 76 9.33 3.87 -11.26
CA TYR A 76 8.84 4.54 -10.07
C TYR A 76 9.52 4.02 -8.79
N VAL A 77 9.93 4.99 -7.97
CA VAL A 77 10.46 4.70 -6.65
C VAL A 77 9.31 4.53 -5.67
N ARG A 78 9.05 3.28 -5.25
CA ARG A 78 7.98 2.96 -4.28
C ARG A 78 8.13 3.73 -2.96
N LEU A 79 7.00 4.04 -2.32
CA LEU A 79 6.88 4.83 -1.07
C LEU A 79 8.00 4.57 -0.04
N PHE A 80 8.22 3.31 0.35
CA PHE A 80 9.21 2.94 1.38
C PHE A 80 10.58 2.49 0.84
N LYS A 81 10.88 2.71 -0.44
CA LYS A 81 12.12 2.26 -1.13
C LYS A 81 12.96 3.41 -1.71
N ASN A 82 12.70 4.64 -1.28
CA ASN A 82 13.40 5.85 -1.73
C ASN A 82 14.81 6.00 -1.15
N VAL A 83 15.03 5.64 0.11
CA VAL A 83 16.37 5.55 0.69
C VAL A 83 17.09 4.30 0.18
N LYS A 84 18.23 4.47 -0.50
CA LYS A 84 19.10 3.43 -1.07
C LYS A 84 20.35 3.22 -0.20
N LYS A 85 21.14 2.21 -0.54
CA LYS A 85 22.51 2.06 -0.03
C LYS A 85 23.33 3.29 -0.45
N ASN A 86 24.35 3.66 0.33
CA ASN A 86 25.24 4.81 0.11
C ASN A 86 24.56 6.18 0.32
N ASN A 87 23.66 6.29 1.29
CA ASN A 87 23.00 7.54 1.68
C ASN A 87 22.33 8.29 0.51
N LYS A 88 21.81 7.59 -0.50
CA LYS A 88 21.09 8.19 -1.62
C LYS A 88 19.58 8.15 -1.39
N ILE A 89 18.90 9.29 -1.53
CA ILE A 89 17.43 9.41 -1.50
C ILE A 89 16.98 9.67 -2.94
N VAL A 90 16.27 8.73 -3.55
CA VAL A 90 15.79 8.86 -4.94
C VAL A 90 14.31 9.25 -4.96
N ILE A 91 14.02 10.34 -5.65
CA ILE A 91 12.67 10.84 -5.89
C ILE A 91 12.46 10.86 -7.41
N SER A 92 11.44 10.14 -7.89
CA SER A 92 11.16 10.05 -9.32
C SER A 92 10.39 11.29 -9.77
N LYS A 93 10.91 12.01 -10.77
CA LYS A 93 10.16 13.10 -11.42
C LYS A 93 8.90 12.55 -12.10
N ARG A 94 7.80 13.30 -11.99
CA ARG A 94 6.46 12.95 -12.48
C ARG A 94 5.76 14.20 -13.00
N ILE A 95 4.76 13.99 -13.84
CA ILE A 95 3.86 15.05 -14.27
C ILE A 95 2.76 15.17 -13.20
N PHE A 96 2.55 16.39 -12.72
CA PHE A 96 1.51 16.71 -11.74
C PHE A 96 0.51 17.68 -12.34
N GLU A 97 -0.77 17.52 -11.98
CA GLU A 97 -1.84 18.43 -12.40
C GLU A 97 -1.76 19.82 -11.74
N SER A 98 -0.93 19.97 -10.70
CA SER A 98 -0.69 21.26 -10.03
C SER A 98 0.63 21.29 -9.27
N VAL A 99 1.16 22.51 -9.06
CA VAL A 99 2.35 22.76 -8.23
C VAL A 99 2.16 22.29 -6.79
N GLY A 100 0.96 22.44 -6.23
CA GLY A 100 0.65 21.95 -4.87
C GLY A 100 0.87 20.44 -4.71
N TYR A 101 0.51 19.64 -5.72
CA TYR A 101 0.75 18.19 -5.71
C TYR A 101 2.23 17.84 -5.84
N GLU A 102 2.98 18.58 -6.65
CA GLU A 102 4.42 18.37 -6.79
C GLU A 102 5.16 18.68 -5.48
N ILE A 103 4.81 19.78 -4.81
CA ILE A 103 5.38 20.17 -3.52
C ILE A 103 5.03 19.14 -2.44
N ASP A 104 3.77 18.73 -2.34
CA ASP A 104 3.35 17.69 -1.39
C ASP A 104 4.09 16.36 -1.66
N TYR A 105 4.32 16.03 -2.92
CA TYR A 105 5.11 14.87 -3.30
C TYR A 105 6.57 15.00 -2.85
N LEU A 106 7.29 16.05 -3.24
CA LEU A 106 8.69 16.24 -2.88
C LEU A 106 8.87 16.22 -1.36
N MET A 107 8.05 16.99 -0.65
CA MET A 107 8.11 17.14 0.79
C MET A 107 7.84 15.82 1.52
N SER A 108 6.78 15.10 1.14
CA SER A 108 6.47 13.79 1.73
C SER A 108 7.57 12.76 1.51
N ARG A 109 8.26 12.80 0.37
CA ARG A 109 9.34 11.85 0.06
C ARG A 109 10.60 12.11 0.87
N ILE A 110 10.93 13.37 1.14
CA ILE A 110 12.04 13.74 2.01
C ILE A 110 11.67 13.46 3.47
N TRP A 111 10.50 13.91 3.91
CA TRP A 111 9.99 13.65 5.26
C TRP A 111 9.94 12.16 5.60
N LEU A 112 9.42 11.33 4.68
CA LEU A 112 9.35 9.89 4.90
C LEU A 112 10.75 9.25 4.96
N SER A 113 11.73 9.80 4.23
CA SER A 113 13.12 9.35 4.31
C SER A 113 13.69 9.60 5.69
N ASP A 114 13.54 10.81 6.22
CA ASP A 114 13.93 11.18 7.59
C ASP A 114 13.33 10.20 8.62
N LYS A 115 12.00 10.07 8.63
CA LYS A 115 11.33 9.22 9.62
C LYS A 115 11.72 7.74 9.52
N LYS A 116 12.05 7.27 8.31
CA LYS A 116 12.52 5.91 8.07
C LYS A 116 13.96 5.71 8.55
N ILE A 117 14.85 6.65 8.28
CA ILE A 117 16.25 6.64 8.76
C ILE A 117 16.26 6.61 10.29
N ASN A 118 15.43 7.46 10.90
CA ASN A 118 15.24 7.57 12.35
C ASN A 118 14.34 6.47 12.95
N ARG A 119 13.97 5.43 12.18
CA ARG A 119 13.18 4.25 12.61
C ARG A 119 11.93 4.58 13.44
N LYS A 120 11.22 5.66 13.12
CA LYS A 120 10.02 6.07 13.86
C LYS A 120 8.97 4.94 13.85
N LYS A 121 8.56 4.48 15.04
CA LYS A 121 7.67 3.33 15.23
C LYS A 121 6.38 3.39 14.39
N GLY A 122 5.76 4.57 14.29
CA GLY A 122 4.53 4.77 13.51
C GLY A 122 4.69 4.48 12.01
N ILE A 123 5.79 4.93 11.40
CA ILE A 123 6.07 4.67 9.97
C ILE A 123 6.39 3.20 9.74
N THR A 124 7.14 2.59 10.65
CA THR A 124 7.47 1.16 10.59
C THR A 124 6.19 0.31 10.69
N ALA A 125 5.31 0.60 11.64
CA ALA A 125 4.02 -0.06 11.77
C ALA A 125 3.15 0.10 10.51
N TYR A 126 3.10 1.32 9.96
CA TYR A 126 2.36 1.58 8.73
C TYR A 126 2.87 0.74 7.55
N LYS A 127 4.19 0.75 7.33
CA LYS A 127 4.86 -0.07 6.30
C LYS A 127 4.58 -1.57 6.47
N ILE A 128 4.59 -2.07 7.70
CA ILE A 128 4.32 -3.48 8.00
C ILE A 128 2.86 -3.82 7.65
N SER A 129 1.90 -2.98 8.04
CA SER A 129 0.47 -3.19 7.74
C SER A 129 0.16 -3.15 6.24
N LEU A 130 0.88 -2.34 5.47
CA LEU A 130 0.65 -2.22 4.02
C LEU A 130 1.27 -3.34 3.20
N LYS A 131 2.42 -3.84 3.63
CA LYS A 131 3.23 -4.74 2.80
C LYS A 131 3.37 -6.14 3.39
N LEU A 132 3.79 -6.25 4.64
CA LEU A 132 4.20 -7.53 5.20
C LEU A 132 2.97 -8.35 5.60
N ILE A 133 2.07 -7.77 6.40
CA ILE A 133 0.90 -8.48 6.93
C ILE A 133 -0.01 -9.02 5.81
N PRO A 134 -0.44 -8.23 4.80
CA PRO A 134 -1.30 -8.74 3.73
C PRO A 134 -0.65 -9.87 2.94
N ILE A 135 0.65 -9.75 2.63
CA ILE A 135 1.37 -10.77 1.86
C ILE A 135 1.47 -12.06 2.66
N CYS A 136 1.83 -11.99 3.95
CA CYS A 136 1.88 -13.19 4.79
C CYS A 136 0.50 -13.86 4.89
N ILE A 137 -0.57 -13.09 5.10
CA ILE A 137 -1.94 -13.62 5.16
C ILE A 137 -2.31 -14.32 3.85
N LEU A 138 -2.08 -13.68 2.70
CA LEU A 138 -2.37 -14.28 1.39
C LEU A 138 -1.58 -15.57 1.13
N ILE A 139 -0.31 -15.62 1.53
CA ILE A 139 0.52 -16.84 1.42
C ILE A 139 -0.07 -17.96 2.29
N PHE A 140 -0.42 -17.68 3.55
CA PHE A 140 -1.04 -18.68 4.43
C PHE A 140 -2.39 -19.15 3.91
N MET A 141 -3.23 -18.24 3.39
CA MET A 141 -4.49 -18.59 2.74
C MET A 141 -4.29 -19.56 1.58
N PHE A 142 -3.29 -19.29 0.73
CA PHE A 142 -3.00 -20.13 -0.43
C PHE A 142 -2.50 -21.52 -0.03
N ILE A 143 -1.59 -21.60 0.96
CA ILE A 143 -1.09 -22.88 1.50
C ILE A 143 -2.24 -23.71 2.08
N ILE A 144 -3.12 -23.09 2.87
CA ILE A 144 -4.26 -23.79 3.49
C ILE A 144 -5.24 -24.26 2.43
N PHE A 145 -5.50 -23.45 1.40
CA PHE A 145 -6.37 -23.83 0.30
C PHE A 145 -5.82 -25.05 -0.47
N ILE A 146 -4.53 -25.04 -0.82
CA ILE A 146 -3.89 -26.20 -1.48
C ILE A 146 -3.99 -27.43 -0.57
N PHE A 147 -3.67 -27.27 0.71
CA PHE A 147 -3.69 -28.40 1.65
C PHE A 147 -5.10 -29.00 1.77
N GLN A 148 -6.12 -28.14 1.88
CA GLN A 148 -7.52 -28.58 1.89
C GLN A 148 -7.92 -29.28 0.59
N PHE A 149 -7.50 -28.75 -0.57
CA PHE A 149 -7.79 -29.34 -1.86
C PHE A 149 -7.18 -30.74 -1.99
N VAL A 150 -5.93 -30.92 -1.55
CA VAL A 150 -5.26 -32.23 -1.52
C VAL A 150 -5.96 -33.21 -0.59
N VAL A 151 -6.31 -32.78 0.64
CA VAL A 151 -7.07 -33.60 1.59
C VAL A 151 -8.42 -34.04 0.98
N PHE A 152 -9.11 -33.14 0.30
CA PHE A 152 -10.39 -33.44 -0.35
C PHE A 152 -10.24 -34.52 -1.44
N ILE A 153 -9.24 -34.41 -2.32
CA ILE A 153 -9.00 -35.39 -3.39
C ILE A 153 -8.66 -36.76 -2.80
N ILE A 154 -7.74 -36.83 -1.84
CA ILE A 154 -7.31 -38.10 -1.24
C ILE A 154 -8.49 -38.82 -0.57
N MET A 155 -9.31 -38.08 0.19
CA MET A 155 -10.44 -38.66 0.92
C MET A 155 -11.60 -39.05 0.01
N GLN A 156 -11.82 -38.33 -1.09
CA GLN A 156 -12.85 -38.69 -2.07
C GLN A 156 -12.45 -39.89 -2.93
N GLY A 157 -11.15 -40.04 -3.23
CA GLY A 157 -10.60 -41.14 -4.04
C GLY A 157 -10.32 -42.43 -3.28
N SER A 158 -10.50 -42.45 -1.96
CA SER A 158 -10.23 -43.61 -1.12
C SER A 158 -11.52 -44.14 -0.49
N ASP A 159 -11.66 -45.46 -0.38
CA ASP A 159 -12.71 -46.07 0.44
C ASP A 159 -12.40 -45.85 1.93
N VAL A 160 -12.79 -44.68 2.44
CA VAL A 160 -12.56 -44.21 3.83
C VAL A 160 -13.08 -45.23 4.86
N GLU A 161 -14.04 -46.06 4.49
CA GLU A 161 -14.66 -47.07 5.35
C GLU A 161 -13.80 -48.33 5.58
N THR A 162 -12.79 -48.61 4.74
CA THR A 162 -11.99 -49.86 4.83
C THR A 162 -10.80 -49.79 5.81
N GLY A 163 -10.71 -48.75 6.62
CA GLY A 163 -10.00 -48.79 7.91
C GLY A 163 -8.57 -48.24 7.96
N ARG A 164 -7.79 -48.24 6.87
CA ARG A 164 -6.41 -47.72 6.90
C ARG A 164 -6.30 -46.19 6.99
N LEU A 165 -7.25 -45.46 6.41
CA LEU A 165 -7.23 -43.99 6.42
C LEU A 165 -7.97 -43.39 7.62
N LYS A 166 -8.88 -44.14 8.26
CA LYS A 166 -9.67 -43.67 9.41
C LYS A 166 -8.81 -43.33 10.64
N SER A 167 -7.64 -43.96 10.78
CA SER A 167 -6.66 -43.67 11.85
C SER A 167 -5.59 -42.65 11.46
N SER A 168 -5.65 -42.09 10.24
CA SER A 168 -4.64 -41.15 9.76
C SER A 168 -4.87 -39.73 10.29
N PHE A 169 -3.80 -38.96 10.45
CA PHE A 169 -3.89 -37.52 10.78
C PHE A 169 -4.69 -36.72 9.74
N LEU A 170 -4.73 -37.17 8.47
CA LEU A 170 -5.53 -36.55 7.42
C LEU A 170 -7.04 -36.71 7.68
N TYR A 171 -7.47 -37.80 8.31
CA TYR A 171 -8.88 -38.02 8.64
C TYR A 171 -9.38 -37.01 9.67
N PHE A 172 -8.51 -36.50 10.55
CA PHE A 172 -8.87 -35.41 11.46
C PHE A 172 -9.32 -34.16 10.70
N PHE A 173 -8.56 -33.73 9.68
CA PHE A 173 -8.93 -32.58 8.84
C PHE A 173 -10.12 -32.84 7.91
N TRP A 174 -10.43 -34.12 7.65
CA TRP A 174 -11.62 -34.51 6.91
C TRP A 174 -12.87 -34.49 7.78
N GLN A 175 -12.78 -35.00 9.01
CA GLN A 175 -13.88 -35.03 9.96
C GLN A 175 -14.20 -33.62 10.48
N TYR A 176 -13.17 -32.82 10.75
CA TYR A 176 -13.31 -31.45 11.22
C TYR A 176 -12.78 -30.49 10.16
N PRO A 177 -13.60 -29.57 9.62
CA PRO A 177 -13.20 -28.68 8.53
C PRO A 177 -12.32 -27.51 9.01
N VAL A 178 -11.34 -27.80 9.86
CA VAL A 178 -10.42 -26.84 10.50
C VAL A 178 -9.74 -25.98 9.44
N LEU A 179 -9.30 -26.57 8.33
CA LEU A 179 -8.65 -25.85 7.23
C LEU A 179 -9.55 -24.77 6.62
N SER A 180 -10.85 -25.07 6.45
CA SER A 180 -11.81 -24.10 5.92
C SER A 180 -12.06 -22.95 6.90
N ILE A 181 -12.19 -23.28 8.18
CA ILE A 181 -12.37 -22.28 9.24
C ILE A 181 -11.14 -21.38 9.32
N CYS A 182 -9.93 -21.94 9.26
CA CYS A 182 -8.70 -21.17 9.21
C CYS A 182 -8.64 -20.25 7.98
N PHE A 183 -9.07 -20.73 6.81
CA PHE A 183 -9.14 -19.90 5.61
C PHE A 183 -10.06 -18.68 5.79
N LEU A 184 -11.26 -18.88 6.32
CA LEU A 184 -12.21 -17.80 6.62
C LEU A 184 -11.66 -16.82 7.66
N PHE A 185 -10.98 -17.34 8.68
CA PHE A 185 -10.29 -16.53 9.67
C PHE A 185 -9.21 -15.64 9.04
N PHE A 186 -8.46 -16.16 8.07
CA PHE A 186 -7.48 -15.34 7.34
C PHE A 186 -8.12 -14.26 6.46
N ILE A 187 -9.28 -14.51 5.84
CA ILE A 187 -10.05 -13.45 5.16
C ILE A 187 -10.41 -12.35 6.16
N PHE A 188 -10.92 -12.72 7.33
CA PHE A 188 -11.26 -11.77 8.38
C PHE A 188 -10.03 -10.96 8.83
N LEU A 189 -8.89 -11.60 9.05
CA LEU A 189 -7.64 -10.92 9.39
C LEU A 189 -7.19 -9.95 8.28
N LEU A 190 -7.37 -10.31 7.00
CA LEU A 190 -7.05 -9.44 5.88
C LEU A 190 -7.90 -8.16 5.91
N LEU A 191 -9.20 -8.29 6.16
CA LEU A 191 -10.12 -7.16 6.31
C LEU A 191 -9.77 -6.29 7.52
N MET A 192 -9.48 -6.89 8.67
CA MET A 192 -9.04 -6.17 9.87
C MET A 192 -7.75 -5.38 9.62
N ASN A 193 -6.76 -6.00 8.97
CA ASN A 193 -5.53 -5.30 8.62
C ASN A 193 -5.76 -4.14 7.63
N TYR A 194 -6.72 -4.29 6.70
CA TYR A 194 -7.10 -3.20 5.80
C TYR A 194 -7.62 -1.98 6.57
N PHE A 195 -8.58 -2.14 7.49
CA PHE A 195 -9.07 -1.03 8.32
C PHE A 195 -8.00 -0.46 9.26
N TRP A 196 -7.17 -1.32 9.82
CA TRP A 196 -6.04 -0.90 10.65
C TRP A 196 -5.06 -0.03 9.86
N SER A 197 -4.75 -0.41 8.62
CA SER A 197 -3.85 0.35 7.75
C SER A 197 -4.41 1.74 7.41
N MET A 198 -5.72 1.90 7.25
CA MET A 198 -6.37 3.20 7.07
C MET A 198 -6.20 4.10 8.30
N THR A 199 -6.40 3.54 9.49
CA THR A 199 -6.20 4.26 10.75
C THR A 199 -4.75 4.73 10.90
N LEU A 200 -3.80 3.85 10.58
CA LEU A 200 -2.37 4.20 10.57
C LEU A 200 -2.05 5.29 9.54
N LYS A 201 -2.63 5.19 8.32
CA LYS A 201 -2.49 6.21 7.29
C LYS A 201 -2.91 7.57 7.83
N LEU A 202 -4.09 7.69 8.42
CA LEU A 202 -4.60 8.96 8.96
C LEU A 202 -3.69 9.54 10.05
N LYS A 203 -3.12 8.69 10.92
CA LYS A 203 -2.15 9.15 11.93
C LYS A 203 -0.87 9.68 11.28
N VAL A 204 -0.35 8.99 10.26
CA VAL A 204 0.84 9.42 9.51
C VAL A 204 0.56 10.73 8.76
N GLU A 205 -0.57 10.82 8.06
CA GLU A 205 -1.03 12.01 7.32
C GLU A 205 -1.14 13.23 8.23
N ARG A 206 -1.72 13.09 9.43
CA ARG A 206 -1.88 14.18 10.41
C ARG A 206 -0.53 14.68 10.90
N ASN A 207 0.36 13.77 11.30
CA ASN A 207 1.70 14.13 11.77
C ASN A 207 2.49 14.83 10.67
N TYR A 208 2.46 14.28 9.45
CA TYR A 208 3.09 14.87 8.29
C TYR A 208 2.55 16.28 8.02
N THR A 209 1.22 16.44 7.97
CA THR A 209 0.58 17.73 7.68
C THR A 209 0.92 18.77 8.74
N PHE A 210 0.94 18.40 10.01
CA PHE A 210 1.30 19.32 11.10
C PHE A 210 2.75 19.78 11.03
N GLU A 211 3.70 18.86 10.83
CA GLU A 211 5.11 19.21 10.71
C GLU A 211 5.39 20.04 9.45
N CYS A 212 4.79 19.65 8.33
CA CYS A 212 5.07 20.27 7.04
C CYS A 212 4.38 21.62 6.87
N ALA A 213 3.17 21.81 7.41
CA ALA A 213 2.50 23.11 7.36
C ALA A 213 3.32 24.21 8.04
N LYS A 214 4.04 23.91 9.12
CA LYS A 214 4.94 24.87 9.78
C LYS A 214 6.09 25.26 8.86
N ILE A 215 6.77 24.27 8.28
CA ILE A 215 7.89 24.50 7.36
C ILE A 215 7.45 25.31 6.14
N ILE A 216 6.30 25.00 5.55
CA ILE A 216 5.76 25.75 4.40
C ILE A 216 5.44 27.19 4.79
N ASN A 217 4.81 27.42 5.94
CA ASN A 217 4.51 28.77 6.40
C ASN A 217 5.76 29.61 6.66
N GLU A 218 6.83 29.00 7.18
CA GLU A 218 8.06 29.70 7.56
C GLU A 218 9.01 29.95 6.38
N TYR A 219 9.20 28.95 5.50
CA TYR A 219 10.26 28.98 4.48
C TYR A 219 9.73 29.08 3.04
N PHE A 220 8.46 28.74 2.80
CA PHE A 220 7.87 28.61 1.46
C PHE A 220 6.46 29.19 1.39
N ASN A 221 6.27 30.38 1.96
CA ASN A 221 4.96 30.99 2.14
C ASN A 221 4.20 31.19 0.82
N GLU A 222 4.93 31.39 -0.30
CA GLU A 222 4.37 31.47 -1.65
C GLU A 222 3.56 30.24 -2.08
N PHE A 223 3.87 29.06 -1.54
CA PHE A 223 3.20 27.80 -1.86
C PHE A 223 2.19 27.35 -0.81
N LYS A 224 1.93 28.17 0.21
CA LYS A 224 1.08 27.81 1.35
C LYS A 224 -0.32 27.36 0.95
N ASN A 225 -0.99 28.13 0.09
CA ASN A 225 -2.36 27.84 -0.32
C ASN A 225 -2.42 26.56 -1.18
N ASP A 226 -1.46 26.41 -2.11
CA ASP A 226 -1.36 25.24 -2.97
C ASP A 226 -1.10 23.96 -2.18
N PHE A 227 -0.19 24.03 -1.21
CA PHE A 227 0.07 22.93 -0.30
C PHE A 227 -1.20 22.57 0.50
N GLN A 228 -1.89 23.55 1.09
CA GLN A 228 -3.12 23.30 1.86
C GLN A 228 -4.24 22.65 1.01
N ALA A 229 -4.41 23.10 -0.24
CA ALA A 229 -5.34 22.49 -1.19
C ALA A 229 -4.93 21.03 -1.50
N ALA A 230 -3.65 20.79 -1.77
CA ALA A 230 -3.12 19.45 -2.02
C ALA A 230 -3.27 18.50 -0.81
N ARG A 231 -3.11 19.03 0.41
CA ARG A 231 -3.33 18.28 1.65
C ARG A 231 -4.80 17.97 1.88
N THR A 232 -5.70 18.94 1.65
CA THR A 232 -7.15 18.72 1.75
C THR A 232 -7.59 17.59 0.82
N TYR A 233 -7.12 17.62 -0.43
CA TYR A 233 -7.34 16.57 -1.41
C TYR A 233 -6.80 15.20 -0.94
N SER A 234 -5.53 15.15 -0.52
CA SER A 234 -4.87 13.89 -0.13
C SER A 234 -5.51 13.26 1.11
N ILE A 235 -5.95 14.06 2.08
CA ILE A 235 -6.61 13.61 3.31
C ILE A 235 -8.02 13.08 3.01
N ALA A 236 -8.73 13.70 2.06
CA ALA A 236 -10.03 13.21 1.61
C ALA A 236 -9.93 11.80 0.99
N PHE A 237 -8.78 11.48 0.37
CA PHE A 237 -8.50 10.16 -0.13
C PHE A 237 -8.16 9.18 1.01
N LYS A 238 -9.14 8.42 1.52
CA LYS A 238 -8.94 7.58 2.72
C LYS A 238 -8.17 6.28 2.49
N LEU A 239 -8.10 5.78 1.26
CA LEU A 239 -7.49 4.48 0.95
C LEU A 239 -5.98 4.50 1.25
N SER A 240 -5.50 3.52 2.01
CA SER A 240 -4.08 3.32 2.37
C SER A 240 -3.36 2.45 1.34
N PHE A 241 -4.07 1.48 0.78
CA PHE A 241 -3.60 0.56 -0.25
C PHE A 241 -4.57 0.56 -1.42
N MET A 242 -4.02 0.58 -2.63
CA MET A 242 -4.77 0.52 -3.86
C MET A 242 -4.37 -0.73 -4.65
N PRO A 243 -5.18 -1.82 -4.58
CA PRO A 243 -4.91 -3.05 -5.29
C PRO A 243 -5.27 -2.91 -6.78
N ILE A 244 -4.30 -2.46 -7.59
CA ILE A 244 -4.53 -2.18 -9.02
C ILE A 244 -3.54 -2.89 -9.92
N TYR A 245 -4.01 -3.25 -11.12
CA TYR A 245 -3.17 -3.73 -12.20
C TYR A 245 -2.31 -2.60 -12.78
N LYS A 246 -1.01 -2.84 -12.92
CA LYS A 246 -0.03 -1.86 -13.40
C LYS A 246 0.56 -2.30 -14.73
N PRO A 247 0.10 -1.76 -15.88
CA PRO A 247 0.76 -1.95 -17.16
C PRO A 247 2.17 -1.35 -17.15
N HIS A 248 2.96 -1.63 -18.19
CA HIS A 248 4.36 -1.18 -18.31
C HIS A 248 4.53 0.33 -18.09
N ASN A 249 3.64 1.13 -18.68
CA ASN A 249 3.70 2.60 -18.66
C ASN A 249 2.91 3.22 -17.49
N PHE A 250 2.42 2.41 -16.55
CA PHE A 250 1.55 2.85 -15.45
C PHE A 250 2.09 4.07 -14.69
N TRP A 251 3.41 4.13 -14.51
CA TRP A 251 4.04 5.13 -13.66
C TRP A 251 4.21 6.50 -14.30
N GLU A 252 4.16 6.58 -15.63
CA GLU A 252 4.25 7.83 -16.39
C GLU A 252 2.91 8.57 -16.32
N SER A 253 1.80 7.82 -16.41
CA SER A 253 0.44 8.34 -16.33
C SER A 253 -0.21 8.14 -14.96
N SER A 254 0.59 7.91 -13.90
CA SER A 254 0.01 7.61 -12.59
C SER A 254 -0.59 8.85 -11.96
N LYS A 255 -1.89 8.78 -11.66
CA LYS A 255 -2.67 9.80 -10.97
C LYS A 255 -2.17 10.02 -9.54
N TRP A 256 -2.14 11.28 -9.12
CA TRP A 256 -1.86 11.65 -7.73
C TRP A 256 -3.07 11.36 -6.85
N VAL A 257 -2.91 10.44 -5.89
CA VAL A 257 -3.95 10.07 -4.91
C VAL A 257 -3.51 10.34 -3.47
N GLY A 258 -2.45 11.16 -3.33
CA GLY A 258 -1.81 11.49 -2.08
C GLY A 258 -0.50 10.74 -1.82
N PRO A 259 0.33 11.25 -0.89
CA PRO A 259 1.70 10.83 -0.71
C PRO A 259 1.85 9.49 0.02
N PHE A 260 0.84 9.10 0.81
CA PHE A 260 0.90 7.90 1.65
C PHE A 260 0.06 6.74 1.14
N VAL A 261 -0.38 6.78 -0.12
CA VAL A 261 -1.08 5.64 -0.74
C VAL A 261 -0.06 4.65 -1.30
N TYR A 262 -0.20 3.39 -0.88
CA TYR A 262 0.60 2.30 -1.44
C TYR A 262 -0.11 1.71 -2.65
N PHE A 263 0.64 1.58 -3.73
CA PHE A 263 0.24 0.88 -4.94
C PHE A 263 0.95 -0.46 -5.01
#